data_AF-A0A0S4JCY3-F1
#
_entry.id   AF-A0A0S4JCY3-F1
#
_cell.length_a   1.000
_cell.length_b   1.000
_cell.length_c   1.000
_cell.angle_alpha   90.00
_cell.angle_beta   90.00
_cell.angle_gamma   90.00
#
_symmetry.space_group_name_H-M   'P 1'
#
loop_
_entity.id
_entity.type
_entity.pdbx_description
1 polymer ?
#
loop_
_entity_poly.entity_id
_entity_poly.type
_entity_poly.pdbx_seq_one_letter_code
_entity_poly.pdbx_strand_id
1 'polypeptide(L)'
;MKEYDRWTKQWYDAKLQQSARDLGDSVCVGWRSSFDCNPNGRRQPELDRGCGAVIRANSHNGGYCECNREAGIAPVFIGCRHRAFTCKQVCSPLFKLETLELSRGEELQAPEAELVKLNAETNSETAIRSQVEHERQSSREFGLAHLRAVDAARQLRERSTLHEAKYETNGPSQQRERLLGAAIANAFGKHRTPAQVQTIGAENAQGEEIPYRLPDALIDKEKEDQYYRYLDRIQSEHEKKKRAEVIAEDDKDRL
;
A
#
# COMPACT_ATOMS: atom_id res chain seq x y z
N MET A 1 -41.74 -14.54 4.82
CA MET A 1 -40.36 -14.39 4.33
C MET A 1 -40.36 -14.66 2.84
N LYS A 2 -40.02 -13.66 2.03
CA LYS A 2 -40.05 -13.78 0.56
C LYS A 2 -38.80 -14.54 0.11
N GLU A 3 -38.93 -15.32 -0.94
CA GLU A 3 -37.89 -16.20 -1.49
C GLU A 3 -36.58 -15.46 -1.83
N TYR A 4 -36.70 -14.16 -2.14
CA TYR A 4 -35.60 -13.23 -2.36
C TYR A 4 -34.66 -13.06 -1.15
N ASP A 5 -35.19 -13.11 0.08
CA ASP A 5 -34.39 -12.98 1.32
C ASP A 5 -33.52 -14.23 1.58
N ARG A 6 -33.93 -15.38 1.05
CA ARG A 6 -33.20 -16.65 1.25
C ARG A 6 -31.94 -16.71 0.40
N TRP A 7 -32.02 -16.20 -0.84
CA TRP A 7 -30.89 -16.15 -1.77
C TRP A 7 -29.84 -15.10 -1.37
N THR A 8 -30.28 -13.92 -0.94
CA THR A 8 -29.37 -12.86 -0.46
C THR A 8 -28.63 -13.31 0.80
N LYS A 9 -29.32 -13.96 1.75
CA LYS A 9 -28.69 -14.51 2.95
C LYS A 9 -27.66 -15.59 2.63
N GLN A 10 -27.98 -16.54 1.74
CA GLN A 10 -27.03 -17.58 1.33
C GLN A 10 -25.80 -17.02 0.62
N TRP A 11 -25.96 -16.02 -0.22
CA TRP A 11 -24.84 -15.34 -0.88
C TRP A 11 -23.94 -14.61 0.13
N TYR A 12 -24.55 -13.95 1.12
CA TYR A 12 -23.82 -13.27 2.20
C TYR A 12 -23.06 -14.27 3.10
N ASP A 13 -23.73 -15.35 3.50
CA ASP A 13 -23.14 -16.41 4.32
C ASP A 13 -21.97 -17.10 3.59
N ALA A 14 -22.09 -17.32 2.27
CA ALA A 14 -21.03 -17.90 1.44
C ALA A 14 -19.82 -16.96 1.29
N LYS A 15 -20.05 -15.66 1.11
CA LYS A 15 -19.00 -14.63 1.08
C LYS A 15 -18.25 -14.52 2.41
N LEU A 16 -18.97 -14.62 3.53
CA LEU A 16 -18.39 -14.66 4.88
C LEU A 16 -17.55 -15.92 5.09
N GLN A 17 -18.04 -17.09 4.68
CA GLN A 17 -17.29 -18.35 4.75
C GLN A 17 -16.05 -18.34 3.87
N GLN A 18 -16.13 -17.77 2.66
CA GLN A 18 -14.98 -17.67 1.77
C GLN A 18 -13.94 -16.68 2.30
N SER A 19 -14.39 -15.55 2.84
CA SER A 19 -13.49 -14.58 3.49
C SER A 19 -12.85 -15.16 4.76
N ALA A 20 -13.56 -15.97 5.53
CA ALA A 20 -13.02 -16.69 6.69
C ALA A 20 -11.97 -17.74 6.29
N ARG A 21 -12.15 -18.41 5.15
CA ARG A 21 -11.18 -19.36 4.60
C ARG A 21 -9.94 -18.66 4.04
N ASP A 22 -10.13 -17.57 3.28
CA ASP A 22 -9.05 -16.81 2.65
C ASP A 22 -8.22 -15.99 3.68
N LEU A 23 -8.75 -15.75 4.88
CA LEU A 23 -8.03 -15.07 5.96
C LEU A 23 -7.16 -16.02 6.80
N GLY A 24 -7.32 -17.34 6.67
CA GLY A 24 -6.74 -18.34 7.55
C GLY A 24 -7.12 -18.11 9.02
N ASP A 25 -6.90 -19.10 9.88
CA ASP A 25 -6.85 -18.82 11.31
C ASP A 25 -5.62 -17.93 11.55
N SER A 26 -5.83 -16.62 11.61
CA SER A 26 -4.78 -15.66 11.91
C SER A 26 -4.34 -15.87 13.36
N VAL A 27 -3.31 -16.69 13.55
CA VAL A 27 -2.80 -17.04 14.86
C VAL A 27 -2.05 -15.83 15.41
N CYS A 28 -2.64 -15.19 16.41
CA CYS A 28 -1.93 -14.16 17.16
C CYS A 28 -0.68 -14.78 17.84
N VAL A 29 0.47 -14.11 17.69
CA VAL A 29 1.72 -14.45 18.38
C VAL A 29 1.86 -13.65 19.67
N GLY A 30 1.61 -12.34 19.62
CA GLY A 30 1.66 -11.47 20.81
C GLY A 30 1.70 -9.98 20.49
N TRP A 31 1.69 -9.18 21.56
CA TRP A 31 1.93 -7.73 21.53
C TRP A 31 3.41 -7.42 21.71
N ARG A 32 3.94 -6.55 20.85
CA ARG A 32 5.31 -6.05 20.88
C ARG A 32 5.30 -4.57 21.19
N SER A 33 5.75 -4.20 22.38
CA SER A 33 5.75 -2.80 22.83
C SER A 33 6.95 -2.04 22.29
N SER A 34 6.77 -0.75 22.05
CA SER A 34 7.80 0.17 21.59
C SER A 34 7.66 1.57 22.20
N PHE A 35 8.80 2.25 22.30
CA PHE A 35 8.89 3.61 22.83
C PHE A 35 8.23 4.66 21.93
N ASP A 36 7.94 5.82 22.54
CA ASP A 36 7.58 7.08 21.88
C ASP A 36 6.38 6.99 20.95
N CYS A 37 5.42 6.12 21.27
CA CYS A 37 4.24 5.90 20.44
C CYS A 37 4.56 5.47 19.00
N ASN A 38 5.80 5.06 18.72
CA ASN A 38 6.26 4.69 17.40
C ASN A 38 6.32 3.17 17.32
N PRO A 39 5.43 2.51 16.57
CA PRO A 39 5.42 1.05 16.43
C PRO A 39 6.71 0.47 15.82
N ASN A 40 7.46 1.28 15.07
CA ASN A 40 8.79 0.95 14.53
C ASN A 40 9.94 1.47 15.42
N GLY A 41 9.60 2.07 16.56
CA GLY A 41 10.55 2.59 17.52
C GLY A 41 11.27 1.49 18.28
N ARG A 42 12.14 1.90 19.20
CA ARG A 42 12.90 0.97 20.04
C ARG A 42 11.95 0.08 20.83
N ARG A 43 12.22 -1.24 20.83
CA ARG A 43 11.43 -2.25 21.55
C ARG A 43 11.51 -2.05 23.07
N GLN A 44 10.41 -2.39 23.75
CA GLN A 44 10.26 -2.47 25.21
C GLN A 44 9.86 -3.90 25.62
N PRO A 45 10.78 -4.88 25.61
CA PRO A 45 10.44 -6.29 25.84
C PRO A 45 9.75 -6.58 27.17
N GLU A 46 10.03 -5.78 28.21
CA GLU A 46 9.41 -5.86 29.53
C GLU A 46 7.91 -5.50 29.52
N LEU A 47 7.46 -4.80 28.48
CA LEU A 47 6.07 -4.43 28.25
C LEU A 47 5.41 -5.25 27.14
N ASP A 48 6.09 -6.23 26.55
CA ASP A 48 5.46 -7.21 25.68
C ASP A 48 4.36 -7.97 26.45
N ARG A 49 3.33 -8.40 25.71
CA ARG A 49 2.17 -9.08 26.30
C ARG A 49 1.69 -10.22 25.41
N GLY A 50 1.11 -11.24 26.04
CA GLY A 50 0.44 -12.33 25.32
C GLY A 50 -0.85 -11.87 24.64
N CYS A 51 -1.34 -12.67 23.70
CA CYS A 51 -2.49 -12.33 22.86
C CYS A 51 -3.80 -12.00 23.58
N GLY A 52 -4.03 -12.59 24.76
CA GLY A 52 -5.23 -12.34 25.57
C GLY A 52 -5.10 -11.18 26.55
N ALA A 53 -3.92 -10.57 26.67
CA ALA A 53 -3.72 -9.44 27.56
C ALA A 53 -4.38 -8.19 27.00
N VAL A 54 -5.01 -7.42 27.88
CA VAL A 54 -5.63 -6.14 27.52
C VAL A 54 -4.55 -5.06 27.42
N ILE A 55 -4.35 -4.55 26.22
CA ILE A 55 -3.51 -3.40 25.92
C ILE A 55 -4.36 -2.15 26.11
N ARG A 56 -4.10 -1.42 27.19
CA ARG A 56 -4.78 -0.14 27.47
C ARG A 56 -4.04 1.00 26.80
N ALA A 57 -4.79 2.04 26.45
CA ALA A 57 -4.22 3.32 26.04
C ALA A 57 -3.40 3.88 27.20
N ASN A 58 -2.11 3.58 27.24
CA ASN A 58 -1.18 4.31 28.07
C ASN A 58 -0.55 5.38 27.17
N SER A 59 -0.33 6.56 27.72
CA SER A 59 -0.01 7.76 26.95
C SER A 59 1.37 7.75 26.27
N HIS A 60 2.18 6.69 26.43
CA HIS A 60 3.59 6.70 26.04
C HIS A 60 4.11 5.44 25.33
N ASN A 61 3.34 4.35 25.22
CA ASN A 61 3.82 3.14 24.54
C ASN A 61 2.99 2.85 23.29
N GLY A 62 3.67 2.81 22.15
CA GLY A 62 3.14 2.26 20.91
C GLY A 62 3.54 0.79 20.79
N GLY A 63 3.21 0.19 19.66
CA GLY A 63 3.67 -1.17 19.38
C GLY A 63 2.92 -1.81 18.24
N TYR A 64 3.04 -3.13 18.13
CA TYR A 64 2.35 -3.89 17.11
C TYR A 64 1.92 -5.27 17.60
N CYS A 65 0.80 -5.76 17.07
CA CYS A 65 0.41 -7.15 17.22
C CYS A 65 1.05 -7.99 16.10
N GLU A 66 1.78 -9.03 16.48
CA GLU A 66 2.29 -10.02 15.52
C GLU A 66 1.18 -11.02 15.19
N CYS A 67 0.60 -10.89 13.99
CA CYS A 67 -0.43 -11.79 13.52
C CYS A 67 0.17 -12.76 12.50
N ASN A 68 0.27 -14.03 12.85
CA ASN A 68 0.69 -15.06 11.91
C ASN A 68 -0.46 -15.38 10.94
N ARG A 69 -0.19 -15.30 9.65
CA ARG A 69 -1.11 -15.63 8.56
C ARG A 69 -0.47 -16.69 7.68
N GLU A 70 -1.23 -17.28 6.75
CA GLU A 70 -0.67 -18.25 5.79
C GLU A 70 0.54 -17.70 5.00
N ALA A 71 0.55 -16.40 4.72
CA ALA A 71 1.66 -15.71 4.04
C ALA A 71 2.83 -15.29 4.96
N GLY A 72 2.78 -15.62 6.26
CA GLY A 72 3.78 -15.27 7.27
C GLY A 72 3.28 -14.28 8.34
N ILE A 73 4.20 -13.78 9.16
CA ILE A 73 3.90 -12.82 10.24
C ILE A 73 3.64 -11.44 9.64
N ALA A 74 2.41 -10.96 9.81
CA ALA A 74 1.99 -9.61 9.44
C ALA A 74 1.79 -8.77 10.71
N PRO A 75 2.64 -7.75 10.97
CA PRO A 75 2.46 -6.85 12.10
C PRO A 75 1.28 -5.90 11.86
N VAL A 76 0.46 -5.68 12.89
CA VAL A 76 -0.56 -4.63 12.91
C VAL A 76 -0.09 -3.54 13.86
N PHE A 77 0.29 -2.40 13.30
CA PHE A 77 0.87 -1.26 14.03
C PHE A 77 -0.19 -0.42 14.75
N ILE A 78 0.08 -0.09 16.01
CA ILE A 78 -0.84 0.64 16.88
C ILE A 78 -0.05 1.70 17.66
N GLY A 79 -0.38 2.98 17.44
CA GLY A 79 0.17 4.10 18.21
C GLY A 79 -0.63 4.39 19.48
N CYS A 80 -0.12 5.21 20.39
CA CYS A 80 -0.68 5.44 21.74
C CYS A 80 -2.16 5.84 21.84
N ARG A 81 -2.76 6.38 20.77
CA ARG A 81 -4.18 6.78 20.75
C ARG A 81 -5.04 5.64 20.24
N HIS A 82 -5.19 4.61 21.05
CA HIS A 82 -6.05 3.45 20.75
C HIS A 82 -7.03 3.21 21.91
N ARG A 83 -8.18 2.58 21.65
CA ARG A 83 -9.04 2.06 22.73
C ARG A 83 -8.40 0.83 23.37
N ALA A 84 -8.90 0.37 24.52
CA ALA A 84 -8.41 -0.88 25.08
C ALA A 84 -8.72 -2.06 24.12
N PHE A 85 -7.74 -2.91 23.83
CA PHE A 85 -7.91 -4.06 22.93
C PHE A 85 -7.05 -5.24 23.36
N THR A 86 -7.23 -6.39 22.72
CA THR A 86 -6.32 -7.55 22.82
C THR A 86 -5.78 -7.89 21.43
N CYS A 87 -4.53 -8.39 21.32
CA CYS A 87 -4.01 -8.78 20.02
C CYS A 87 -4.79 -9.95 19.41
N LYS A 88 -5.44 -10.79 20.23
CA LYS A 88 -6.39 -11.80 19.73
C LYS A 88 -7.54 -11.18 18.94
N GLN A 89 -8.08 -10.05 19.40
CA GLN A 89 -9.11 -9.31 18.67
C GLN A 89 -8.54 -8.69 17.41
N VAL A 90 -7.42 -7.96 17.51
CA VAL A 90 -6.80 -7.25 16.36
C VAL A 90 -6.40 -8.20 15.23
N CYS A 91 -5.87 -9.38 15.59
CA CYS A 91 -5.49 -10.37 14.60
C CYS A 91 -6.70 -11.07 13.99
N SER A 92 -7.88 -11.04 14.61
CA SER A 92 -9.08 -11.74 14.11
C SER A 92 -9.44 -11.28 12.68
N PRO A 93 -9.90 -12.21 11.81
CA PRO A 93 -10.42 -11.88 10.48
C PRO A 93 -11.47 -10.76 10.50
N LEU A 94 -12.26 -10.68 11.58
CA LEU A 94 -13.37 -9.75 11.73
C LEU A 94 -12.95 -8.32 12.10
N PHE A 95 -11.74 -8.11 12.63
CA PHE A 95 -11.29 -6.78 13.07
C PHE A 95 -11.16 -5.78 11.90
N LYS A 96 -10.92 -6.28 10.68
CA LYS A 96 -10.92 -5.48 9.45
C LYS A 96 -12.29 -4.89 9.12
N LEU A 97 -13.40 -5.53 9.52
CA LEU A 97 -14.74 -5.07 9.20
C LEU A 97 -15.19 -3.96 10.16
N GLU A 98 -14.92 -4.11 11.46
CA GLU A 98 -15.37 -3.16 12.49
C GLU A 98 -14.62 -1.81 12.41
N THR A 99 -13.33 -1.83 12.05
CA THR A 99 -12.55 -0.59 11.84
C THR A 99 -12.96 0.18 10.58
N LEU A 100 -13.48 -0.51 9.55
CA LEU A 100 -14.05 0.14 8.36
C LEU A 100 -15.45 0.71 8.62
N GLU A 101 -16.27 0.05 9.44
CA GLU A 101 -17.60 0.53 9.81
C GLU A 101 -17.55 1.76 10.75
N LEU A 102 -16.63 1.80 11.72
CA LEU A 102 -16.43 3.00 12.55
C LEU A 102 -15.98 4.23 11.77
N SER A 103 -15.32 4.05 10.61
CA SER A 103 -14.96 5.17 9.72
C SER A 103 -16.12 5.64 8.83
N ARG A 104 -17.27 4.95 8.86
CA ARG A 104 -18.36 5.13 7.90
C ARG A 104 -19.74 5.39 8.52
N GLY A 105 -19.86 5.36 9.84
CA GLY A 105 -21.15 5.45 10.53
C GLY A 105 -21.14 6.39 11.72
N GLU A 106 -21.12 7.70 11.45
CA GLU A 106 -21.62 8.71 12.39
C GLU A 106 -22.36 9.80 11.60
N GLU A 107 -23.50 9.43 11.02
CA GLU A 107 -24.51 10.38 10.56
C GLU A 107 -25.88 9.86 10.98
N LEU A 108 -26.27 10.21 12.20
CA LEU A 108 -27.62 10.00 12.73
C LEU A 108 -28.51 11.16 12.27
N GLN A 109 -29.39 10.85 11.30
CA GLN A 109 -30.69 11.44 10.97
C GLN A 109 -30.91 12.96 11.26
N ALA A 110 -30.95 13.76 10.19
CA ALA A 110 -31.58 15.09 10.18
C ALA A 110 -32.95 15.04 9.45
N PRO A 111 -33.93 15.88 9.85
CA PRO A 111 -35.31 15.79 9.38
C PRO A 111 -35.57 16.35 7.97
N GLU A 112 -36.62 15.81 7.37
CA GLU A 112 -37.07 15.88 5.98
C GLU A 112 -37.70 17.24 5.59
N ALA A 113 -36.92 18.34 5.65
CA ALA A 113 -37.44 19.67 5.32
C ALA A 113 -36.42 20.59 4.61
N GLU A 114 -35.75 20.14 3.55
CA GLU A 114 -35.05 21.07 2.64
C GLU A 114 -34.91 20.58 1.18
N LEU A 115 -35.97 19.95 0.63
CA LEU A 115 -35.96 19.35 -0.71
C LEU A 115 -36.20 20.35 -1.87
N VAL A 116 -35.77 21.61 -1.77
CA VAL A 116 -35.99 22.61 -2.84
C VAL A 116 -34.72 23.36 -3.29
N LYS A 117 -33.56 23.22 -2.61
CA LYS A 117 -32.30 23.84 -3.05
C LYS A 117 -31.42 22.99 -4.00
N LEU A 118 -31.79 21.73 -4.26
CA LEU A 118 -30.92 20.72 -4.87
C LEU A 118 -30.73 20.78 -6.40
N ASN A 119 -31.33 21.73 -7.13
CA ASN A 119 -31.25 21.73 -8.61
C ASN A 119 -30.18 22.66 -9.21
N ALA A 120 -29.34 23.32 -8.41
CA ALA A 120 -28.18 24.08 -8.90
C ALA A 120 -26.84 23.33 -8.73
N GLU A 121 -26.79 22.28 -7.89
CA GLU A 121 -25.56 21.55 -7.53
C GLU A 121 -25.32 20.29 -8.39
N THR A 122 -26.28 19.89 -9.21
CA THR A 122 -26.17 18.69 -10.07
C THR A 122 -25.16 18.83 -11.21
N ASN A 123 -24.75 20.06 -11.57
CA ASN A 123 -23.71 20.31 -12.58
C ASN A 123 -22.29 20.22 -12.02
N SER A 124 -22.08 20.41 -10.71
CA SER A 124 -20.75 20.25 -10.09
C SER A 124 -20.45 18.79 -9.75
N GLU A 125 -21.47 18.01 -9.35
CA GLU A 125 -21.29 16.58 -9.08
C GLU A 125 -20.92 15.76 -10.31
N THR A 126 -21.50 16.07 -11.47
CA THR A 126 -21.17 15.37 -12.72
C THR A 126 -19.75 15.67 -13.19
N ALA A 127 -19.25 16.89 -12.97
CA ALA A 127 -17.86 17.26 -13.23
C ALA A 127 -16.87 16.58 -12.28
N ILE A 128 -17.20 16.48 -10.99
CA ILE A 128 -16.36 15.77 -10.01
C ILE A 128 -16.33 14.27 -10.32
N ARG A 129 -17.47 13.65 -10.65
CA ARG A 129 -17.54 12.24 -11.02
C ARG A 129 -16.74 11.92 -12.28
N SER A 130 -16.78 12.78 -13.30
CA SER A 130 -16.01 12.56 -14.53
C SER A 130 -14.50 12.68 -14.28
N GLN A 131 -14.07 13.62 -13.43
CA GLN A 131 -12.67 13.76 -13.05
C GLN A 131 -12.15 12.55 -12.25
N VAL A 132 -12.93 12.07 -11.26
CA VAL A 132 -12.58 10.88 -10.48
C VAL A 132 -12.47 9.63 -11.37
N GLU A 133 -13.37 9.47 -12.34
CA GLU A 133 -13.31 8.31 -13.24
C GLU A 133 -12.13 8.39 -14.22
N HIS A 134 -11.77 9.60 -14.69
CA HIS A 134 -10.57 9.82 -15.49
C HIS A 134 -9.29 9.47 -14.72
N GLU A 135 -9.18 9.87 -13.45
CA GLU A 135 -8.02 9.53 -12.60
C GLU A 135 -7.94 8.02 -12.31
N ARG A 136 -9.08 7.36 -12.11
CA ARG A 136 -9.14 5.90 -11.99
C ARG A 136 -8.70 5.19 -13.26
N GLN A 137 -9.12 5.67 -14.42
CA GLN A 137 -8.72 5.10 -15.70
C GLN A 137 -7.22 5.27 -15.94
N SER A 138 -6.67 6.46 -15.68
CA SER A 138 -5.22 6.73 -15.76
C SER A 138 -4.42 5.81 -14.82
N SER A 139 -4.90 5.60 -13.59
CA SER A 139 -4.26 4.70 -12.63
C SER A 139 -4.28 3.23 -13.08
N ARG A 140 -5.36 2.78 -13.72
CA ARG A 140 -5.46 1.43 -14.30
C ARG A 140 -4.50 1.24 -15.47
N GLU A 141 -4.39 2.24 -16.34
CA GLU A 141 -3.47 2.20 -17.48
C GLU A 141 -2.01 2.18 -17.01
N PHE A 142 -1.67 2.96 -15.98
CA PHE A 142 -0.35 2.93 -15.36
C PHE A 142 -0.04 1.55 -14.74
N GLY A 143 -0.98 0.97 -13.99
CA GLY A 143 -0.84 -0.37 -13.41
C GLY A 143 -0.62 -1.45 -14.47
N LEU A 144 -1.36 -1.39 -15.58
CA LEU A 144 -1.20 -2.32 -16.69
C LEU A 144 0.15 -2.15 -17.42
N ALA A 145 0.62 -0.91 -17.60
CA ALA A 145 1.94 -0.63 -18.16
C ALA A 145 3.06 -1.17 -17.28
N HIS A 146 2.93 -1.05 -15.95
CA HIS A 146 3.88 -1.61 -15.00
C HIS A 146 3.93 -3.14 -15.07
N LEU A 147 2.77 -3.82 -15.10
CA LEU A 147 2.71 -5.28 -15.24
C LEU A 147 3.37 -5.77 -16.54
N ARG A 148 3.13 -5.08 -17.66
CA ARG A 148 3.80 -5.39 -18.94
C ARG A 148 5.32 -5.23 -18.87
N ALA A 149 5.81 -4.21 -18.17
CA ALA A 149 7.25 -4.00 -17.98
C ALA A 149 7.88 -5.11 -17.13
N VAL A 150 7.19 -5.54 -16.07
CA VAL A 150 7.62 -6.67 -15.22
C VAL A 150 7.68 -7.98 -16.02
N ASP A 151 6.65 -8.27 -16.82
CA ASP A 151 6.63 -9.46 -17.67
C ASP A 151 7.74 -9.43 -18.73
N ALA A 152 7.98 -8.28 -19.36
CA ALA A 152 9.08 -8.11 -20.31
C ALA A 152 10.45 -8.36 -19.64
N ALA A 153 10.64 -7.87 -18.42
CA ALA A 153 11.85 -8.11 -17.64
C ALA A 153 12.03 -9.60 -17.30
N ARG A 154 10.94 -10.31 -16.95
CA ARG A 154 10.96 -11.77 -16.74
C ARG A 154 11.36 -12.51 -18.02
N GLN A 155 10.75 -12.20 -19.16
CA GLN A 155 11.08 -12.83 -20.45
C GLN A 155 12.54 -12.60 -20.86
N LEU A 156 13.09 -11.42 -20.57
CA LEU A 156 14.51 -11.14 -20.82
C LEU A 156 15.44 -12.00 -19.94
N ARG A 157 15.07 -12.23 -18.68
CA ARG A 157 15.84 -13.13 -17.79
C ARG A 157 15.80 -14.57 -18.30
N GLU A 158 14.63 -15.07 -18.67
CA GLU A 158 14.47 -16.42 -19.23
C GLU A 158 15.25 -16.61 -20.54
N ARG A 159 15.29 -15.58 -21.40
CA ARG A 159 16.13 -15.62 -22.60
C ARG A 159 17.62 -15.57 -22.28
N SER A 160 18.02 -14.82 -21.26
CA SER A 160 19.42 -14.76 -20.80
C SER A 160 19.89 -16.11 -20.28
N THR A 161 19.09 -16.80 -19.47
CA THR A 161 19.46 -18.13 -18.94
C THR A 161 19.53 -19.19 -20.05
N LEU A 162 18.64 -19.13 -21.03
CA LEU A 162 18.72 -19.98 -22.23
C LEU A 162 19.93 -19.65 -23.12
N HIS A 163 20.37 -18.39 -23.15
CA HIS A 163 21.57 -18.01 -23.87
C HIS A 163 22.84 -18.43 -23.14
N GLU A 164 22.90 -18.30 -21.81
CA GLU A 164 24.01 -18.81 -21.00
C GLU A 164 24.18 -20.33 -21.14
N ALA A 165 23.07 -21.09 -21.19
CA ALA A 165 23.10 -22.53 -21.47
C ALA A 165 23.63 -22.91 -22.87
N LYS A 166 23.70 -21.97 -23.82
CA LYS A 166 24.21 -22.21 -25.19
C LYS A 166 25.68 -21.80 -25.39
N TYR A 167 26.26 -20.99 -24.51
CA TYR A 167 27.56 -20.34 -24.73
C TYR A 167 28.68 -20.77 -23.77
N GLU A 168 28.48 -21.82 -22.97
CA GLU A 168 29.56 -22.46 -22.18
C GLU A 168 30.70 -23.05 -23.04
N THR A 169 30.66 -22.96 -24.37
CA THR A 169 31.69 -23.50 -25.26
C THR A 169 32.57 -22.49 -25.99
N ASN A 170 32.32 -21.16 -25.95
CA ASN A 170 33.20 -20.16 -26.58
C ASN A 170 33.21 -18.82 -25.81
N GLY A 171 34.42 -18.35 -25.43
CA GLY A 171 34.70 -17.38 -24.34
C GLY A 171 34.06 -15.96 -24.37
N PRO A 172 34.09 -15.21 -23.23
CA PRO A 172 32.87 -14.54 -22.77
C PRO A 172 32.86 -13.01 -22.56
N SER A 173 33.80 -12.17 -23.05
CA SER A 173 33.77 -10.73 -22.66
C SER A 173 33.06 -9.79 -23.65
N GLN A 174 33.47 -9.75 -24.94
CA GLN A 174 33.02 -8.66 -25.84
C GLN A 174 31.56 -8.77 -26.32
N GLN A 175 31.02 -9.99 -26.47
CA GLN A 175 29.67 -10.16 -27.01
C GLN A 175 28.58 -9.87 -25.95
N ARG A 176 28.90 -10.14 -24.67
CA ARG A 176 28.04 -9.82 -23.53
C ARG A 176 27.88 -8.31 -23.35
N GLU A 177 28.97 -7.55 -23.48
CA GLU A 177 28.95 -6.08 -23.42
C GLU A 177 28.13 -5.46 -24.57
N ARG A 178 28.22 -6.03 -25.78
CA ARG A 178 27.42 -5.56 -26.94
C ARG A 178 25.92 -5.83 -26.76
N LEU A 179 25.54 -6.99 -26.26
CA LEU A 179 24.14 -7.33 -26.02
C LEU A 179 23.53 -6.50 -24.88
N LEU A 180 24.30 -6.27 -23.81
CA LEU A 180 23.88 -5.41 -22.71
C LEU A 180 23.70 -3.95 -23.18
N GLY A 181 24.63 -3.43 -23.98
CA GLY A 181 24.53 -2.10 -24.59
C GLY A 181 23.31 -1.95 -25.50
N ALA A 182 22.98 -2.99 -26.29
CA ALA A 182 21.80 -3.00 -27.15
C ALA A 182 20.48 -3.05 -26.36
N ALA A 183 20.43 -3.81 -25.27
CA ALA A 183 19.25 -3.89 -24.40
C ALA A 183 18.98 -2.55 -23.69
N ILE A 184 20.03 -1.87 -23.21
CA ILE A 184 19.93 -0.53 -22.61
C ILE A 184 19.48 0.50 -23.65
N ALA A 185 20.00 0.43 -24.88
CA ALA A 185 19.59 1.33 -25.96
C ALA A 185 18.10 1.16 -26.34
N ASN A 186 17.59 -0.08 -26.36
CA ASN A 186 16.17 -0.35 -26.62
C ASN A 186 15.24 0.06 -25.46
N ALA A 187 15.68 -0.08 -24.22
CA ALA A 187 14.86 0.29 -23.06
C ALA A 187 14.77 1.81 -22.84
N PHE A 188 15.80 2.57 -23.24
CA PHE A 188 15.92 3.99 -22.89
C PHE A 188 16.13 4.94 -24.09
N GLY A 189 16.11 4.42 -25.32
CA GLY A 189 16.22 5.22 -26.56
C GLY A 189 17.56 5.93 -26.76
N LYS A 190 18.61 5.59 -25.99
CA LYS A 190 19.94 6.22 -26.07
C LYS A 190 21.02 5.16 -26.25
N HIS A 191 21.78 5.24 -27.35
CA HIS A 191 22.94 4.39 -27.57
C HIS A 191 24.08 4.77 -26.60
N ARG A 192 24.57 3.81 -25.82
CA ARG A 192 25.80 3.94 -25.03
C ARG A 192 26.92 3.12 -25.63
N THR A 193 28.14 3.63 -25.60
CA THR A 193 29.32 2.95 -26.16
C THR A 193 29.84 1.89 -25.21
N PRO A 194 30.53 0.83 -25.70
CA PRO A 194 31.12 -0.20 -24.83
C PRO A 194 32.04 0.38 -23.74
N ALA A 195 32.79 1.45 -24.05
CA ALA A 195 33.63 2.14 -23.08
C ALA A 195 32.84 2.76 -21.91
N GLN A 196 31.64 3.29 -22.16
CA GLN A 196 30.77 3.86 -21.12
C GLN A 196 30.14 2.77 -20.24
N VAL A 197 29.94 1.56 -20.77
CA VAL A 197 29.44 0.41 -20.01
C VAL A 197 30.54 -0.11 -19.07
N GLN A 198 31.80 -0.11 -19.51
CA GLN A 198 32.94 -0.54 -18.70
C GLN A 198 33.24 0.39 -17.51
N THR A 199 33.04 1.70 -17.65
CA THR A 199 33.26 2.65 -16.54
C THR A 199 32.30 2.40 -15.37
N ILE A 200 31.04 2.03 -15.66
CA ILE A 200 30.03 1.69 -14.66
C ILE A 200 30.37 0.37 -13.92
N GLY A 201 31.08 -0.55 -14.60
CA GLY A 201 31.56 -1.79 -13.99
C GLY A 201 32.77 -1.59 -13.06
N ALA A 202 33.63 -0.61 -13.34
CA ALA A 202 34.85 -0.37 -12.58
C ALA A 202 34.61 0.28 -11.21
N GLU A 203 33.53 1.06 -11.05
CA GLU A 203 33.17 1.70 -9.77
C GLU A 203 32.64 0.70 -8.72
N ASN A 204 32.34 -0.54 -9.11
CA ASN A 204 31.76 -1.57 -8.24
C ASN A 204 32.75 -2.70 -7.84
N ALA A 205 34.04 -2.56 -8.15
CA ALA A 205 35.03 -3.64 -8.02
C ALA A 205 35.94 -3.55 -6.77
N GLN A 206 35.47 -2.96 -5.67
CA GLN A 206 36.12 -3.07 -4.36
C GLN A 206 35.31 -4.02 -3.47
N GLY A 207 35.87 -5.20 -3.23
CA GLY A 207 35.17 -6.34 -2.65
C GLY A 207 34.84 -6.19 -1.16
N GLU A 208 33.56 -6.10 -0.86
CA GLU A 208 32.93 -6.62 0.36
C GLU A 208 31.64 -7.36 -0.09
N GLU A 209 31.36 -8.52 0.52
CA GLU A 209 30.11 -9.25 0.28
C GLU A 209 28.92 -8.41 0.77
N ILE A 210 28.16 -7.83 -0.16
CA ILE A 210 26.91 -7.10 0.12
C ILE A 210 25.72 -8.05 -0.13
N PRO A 211 24.79 -8.22 0.82
CA PRO A 211 23.54 -8.92 0.56
C PRO A 211 22.72 -8.07 -0.42
N TYR A 212 22.30 -8.67 -1.55
CA TYR A 212 21.48 -8.08 -2.62
C TYR A 212 20.70 -6.82 -2.21
N ARG A 213 21.33 -5.64 -2.35
CA ARG A 213 20.64 -4.36 -2.45
C ARG A 213 20.46 -4.10 -3.93
N LEU A 214 19.21 -4.02 -4.37
CA LEU A 214 18.89 -3.47 -5.68
C LEU A 214 19.56 -2.09 -5.78
N PRO A 215 20.25 -1.77 -6.89
CA PRO A 215 20.86 -0.45 -7.04
C PRO A 215 19.78 0.63 -6.94
N ASP A 216 20.03 1.66 -6.15
CA ASP A 216 19.20 2.88 -6.07
C ASP A 216 18.97 3.53 -7.45
N ALA A 217 19.74 3.12 -8.46
CA ALA A 217 19.61 3.54 -9.86
C ALA A 217 18.35 3.02 -10.60
N LEU A 218 17.49 2.20 -9.97
CA LEU A 218 16.23 1.72 -10.59
C LEU A 218 14.98 2.50 -10.19
N ILE A 219 15.07 3.41 -9.23
CA ILE A 219 13.98 4.34 -8.94
C ILE A 219 14.22 5.57 -9.79
N ASP A 220 13.34 5.76 -10.78
CA ASP A 220 13.26 7.00 -11.55
C ASP A 220 12.94 8.12 -10.56
N LYS A 221 13.99 8.80 -10.07
CA LYS A 221 13.91 9.85 -9.04
C LYS A 221 12.90 10.93 -9.39
N GLU A 222 12.67 11.16 -10.69
CA GLU A 222 11.64 12.08 -11.17
C GLU A 222 10.22 11.57 -10.85
N LYS A 223 9.96 10.26 -10.99
CA LYS A 223 8.67 9.65 -10.64
C LYS A 223 8.46 9.55 -9.13
N GLU A 224 9.53 9.30 -8.38
CA GLU A 224 9.48 9.35 -6.92
C GLU A 224 9.14 10.76 -6.42
N ASP A 225 9.82 11.79 -6.95
CA ASP A 225 9.50 13.18 -6.65
C ASP A 225 8.06 13.56 -7.07
N GLN A 226 7.58 13.05 -8.21
CA GLN A 226 6.19 13.26 -8.64
C GLN A 226 5.18 12.61 -7.67
N TYR A 227 5.49 11.42 -7.16
CA TYR A 227 4.64 10.73 -6.18
C TYR A 227 4.56 11.50 -4.85
N TYR A 228 5.69 11.99 -4.33
CA TYR A 228 5.66 12.79 -3.10
C TYR A 228 4.95 14.13 -3.27
N ARG A 229 5.10 14.82 -4.42
CA ARG A 229 4.31 16.03 -4.72
C ARG A 229 2.80 15.76 -4.80
N TYR A 230 2.42 14.57 -5.25
CA TYR A 230 1.02 14.15 -5.27
C TYR A 230 0.48 13.95 -3.85
N LEU A 231 1.24 13.27 -2.98
CA LEU A 231 0.88 13.09 -1.57
C LEU A 231 0.75 14.43 -0.82
N ASP A 232 1.69 15.36 -1.02
CA ASP A 232 1.64 16.69 -0.41
C ASP A 232 0.38 17.47 -0.85
N ARG A 233 -0.03 17.33 -2.11
CA ARG A 233 -1.26 17.95 -2.61
C ARG A 233 -2.49 17.37 -1.92
N ILE A 234 -2.58 16.05 -1.78
CA ILE A 234 -3.69 15.40 -1.07
C ILE A 234 -3.76 15.89 0.38
N GLN A 235 -2.62 15.95 1.06
CA GLN A 235 -2.57 16.38 2.45
C GLN A 235 -2.98 17.85 2.59
N SER A 236 -2.52 18.72 1.69
CA SER A 236 -2.91 20.13 1.65
C SER A 236 -4.42 20.32 1.44
N GLU A 237 -5.02 19.58 0.50
CA GLU A 237 -6.48 19.65 0.26
C GLU A 237 -7.29 19.13 1.46
N HIS A 238 -6.82 18.06 2.10
CA HIS A 238 -7.45 17.55 3.32
C HIS A 238 -7.37 18.56 4.48
N GLU A 239 -6.26 19.26 4.64
CA GLU A 239 -6.12 20.34 5.64
C GLU A 239 -7.01 21.55 5.33
N LYS A 240 -7.14 21.92 4.05
CA LYS A 240 -8.08 22.98 3.62
C LYS A 240 -9.52 22.58 3.96
N LYS A 241 -9.92 21.35 3.69
CA LYS A 241 -11.26 20.84 4.00
C LYS A 241 -11.53 20.90 5.51
N LYS A 242 -10.59 20.44 6.34
CA LYS A 242 -10.69 20.55 7.80
C LYS A 242 -10.85 21.99 8.29
N ARG A 243 -10.10 22.94 7.71
CA ARG A 243 -10.24 24.36 8.05
C ARG A 243 -11.60 24.90 7.66
N ALA A 244 -12.12 24.52 6.51
CA ALA A 244 -13.45 24.93 6.06
C ALA A 244 -14.56 24.37 6.98
N GLU A 245 -14.43 23.14 7.44
CA GLU A 245 -15.36 22.52 8.41
C GLU A 245 -15.37 23.27 9.74
N VAL A 246 -14.20 23.66 10.28
CA VAL A 246 -14.11 24.47 11.52
C VAL A 246 -14.78 25.84 11.36
N ILE A 247 -14.55 26.53 10.23
CA ILE A 247 -15.18 27.83 9.96
C ILE A 247 -16.70 27.68 9.86
N ALA A 248 -17.19 26.61 9.21
CA ALA A 248 -18.62 26.36 9.07
C ALA A 248 -19.29 26.03 10.41
N GLU A 249 -18.56 25.47 11.38
CA GLU A 249 -19.07 25.18 12.72
C GLU A 249 -19.10 26.44 13.59
N ASP A 250 -18.06 27.28 13.54
CA ASP A 250 -18.03 28.59 14.21
C ASP A 250 -19.18 29.53 13.73
N ASP A 251 -19.54 29.45 12.45
CA ASP A 251 -20.64 30.24 11.88
C ASP A 251 -22.03 29.74 12.32
N LYS A 252 -22.18 28.44 12.64
CA LYS A 252 -23.45 27.89 13.18
C LYS A 252 -23.73 28.39 14.60
N ASP A 253 -22.69 28.56 15.41
CA ASP A 253 -22.83 29.04 16.80
C ASP A 253 -23.13 30.54 16.90
N ARG A 254 -23.00 31.29 15.79
CA ARG A 254 -23.27 32.73 15.72
C ARG A 254 -24.69 33.10 15.27
N LEU A 255 -25.48 32.14 14.80
CA LEU A 255 -26.86 32.33 14.32
C LEU A 255 -27.89 31.88 15.37
#